data_AF-A0A9P0MHF2-F1
#
_entry.id   AF-A0A9P0MHF2-F1
#
_cell.length_a   1.000
_cell.length_b   1.000
_cell.length_c   1.000
_cell.angle_alpha   90.00
_cell.angle_beta   90.00
_cell.angle_gamma   90.00
#
_symmetry.space_group_name_H-M   'P 1'
#
loop_
_entity.id
_entity.type
_entity.pdbx_description
1 polymer ?
#
loop_
_entity_poly.entity_id
_entity_poly.type
_entity_poly.pdbx_seq_one_letter_code
_entity_poly.pdbx_strand_id
1 'polypeptide(L)'
;MPAEMRVKYTKDQLSRALEAINNGMSVYKASQTFNVPKTTRRDKRDGKYKNEKCGVQPVLSRDEERTIVEWIVHLAALGFPVTKSQLLESVSNLVKNLQRPNPFKDGKPGNHWFQKFMDRHPEISKRVSQNLTTSRSAVTELAIKNWFRKVEEYFRSQNIMDILEDGSRVFNCDESAFFCIQKKSKFSLEEEPSLFITG
;
A
#
# COMPACT_ATOMS: atom_id res chain seq x y z
N MET A 1 22.19 12.66 -13.91
CA MET A 1 22.77 11.62 -14.79
C MET A 1 21.90 10.37 -14.67
N PRO A 2 21.20 9.91 -15.72
CA PRO A 2 20.43 8.67 -15.65
C PRO A 2 21.39 7.46 -15.51
N ALA A 3 21.01 6.48 -14.71
CA ALA A 3 21.82 5.28 -14.48
C ALA A 3 21.95 4.46 -15.77
N GLU A 4 23.19 4.20 -16.20
CA GLU A 4 23.44 3.34 -17.37
C GLU A 4 22.88 1.93 -17.14
N MET A 5 22.10 1.43 -18.10
CA MET A 5 21.57 0.07 -18.04
C MET A 5 22.73 -0.93 -18.08
N ARG A 6 22.91 -1.69 -16.98
CA ARG A 6 23.90 -2.78 -16.88
C ARG A 6 23.72 -3.89 -17.92
N VAL A 7 22.55 -3.98 -18.56
CA VAL A 7 22.21 -5.00 -19.55
C VAL A 7 21.78 -4.30 -20.84
N LYS A 8 22.55 -4.49 -21.91
CA LYS A 8 22.34 -3.84 -23.22
C LYS A 8 21.42 -4.61 -24.17
N TYR A 9 20.85 -5.73 -23.73
CA TYR A 9 20.02 -6.62 -24.55
C TYR A 9 18.69 -6.91 -23.86
N THR A 10 17.64 -7.09 -24.67
CA THR A 10 16.31 -7.46 -24.20
C THR A 10 16.17 -8.97 -24.02
N LYS A 11 15.19 -9.42 -23.22
CA LYS A 11 14.89 -10.84 -23.03
C LYS A 11 14.48 -11.53 -24.33
N ASP A 12 13.76 -10.81 -25.20
CA ASP A 12 13.31 -11.29 -26.50
C ASP A 12 14.49 -11.54 -27.45
N GLN A 13 15.44 -10.58 -27.54
CA GLN A 13 16.69 -10.77 -28.29
C GLN A 13 17.51 -11.96 -27.79
N LEU A 14 17.52 -12.19 -26.47
CA LEU A 14 18.18 -13.36 -25.89
C LEU A 14 17.50 -14.67 -26.29
N SER A 15 16.16 -14.73 -26.26
CA SER A 15 15.38 -15.92 -26.66
C SER A 15 15.62 -16.28 -28.13
N ARG A 16 15.44 -15.30 -29.02
CA ARG A 16 15.66 -15.47 -30.47
C ARG A 16 17.09 -15.90 -30.80
N ALA A 17 18.07 -15.36 -30.08
CA ALA A 17 19.45 -15.76 -30.28
C ALA A 17 19.75 -17.20 -29.79
N LEU A 18 19.05 -17.70 -28.76
CA LEU A 18 19.17 -19.08 -28.32
C LEU A 18 18.50 -20.06 -29.29
N GLU A 19 17.32 -19.71 -29.80
CA GLU A 19 16.62 -20.48 -30.84
C GLU A 19 17.47 -20.59 -32.11
N ALA A 20 18.06 -19.48 -32.56
CA ALA A 20 18.94 -19.49 -33.73
C ALA A 20 20.17 -20.40 -33.54
N ILE A 21 20.75 -20.43 -32.33
CA ILE A 21 21.88 -21.31 -32.00
C ILE A 21 21.44 -22.78 -32.00
N ASN A 22 20.26 -23.09 -31.45
CA ASN A 22 19.70 -24.45 -31.48
C ASN A 22 19.38 -24.90 -32.91
N ASN A 23 18.99 -23.98 -33.79
CA ASN A 23 18.78 -24.22 -35.23
C ASN A 23 20.08 -24.31 -36.05
N GLY A 24 21.25 -24.36 -35.40
CA GLY A 24 22.55 -24.58 -36.06
C GLY A 24 23.34 -23.31 -36.39
N MET A 25 22.87 -22.12 -36.00
CA MET A 25 23.63 -20.88 -36.19
C MET A 25 24.84 -20.81 -35.24
N SER A 26 26.00 -20.39 -35.75
CA SER A 26 27.19 -20.24 -34.90
C SER A 26 26.99 -19.16 -33.83
N VAL A 27 27.57 -19.39 -32.65
CA VAL A 27 27.51 -18.46 -31.50
C VAL A 27 28.04 -17.06 -31.88
N TYR A 28 28.96 -16.98 -32.84
CA TYR A 28 29.48 -15.71 -33.37
C TYR A 28 28.44 -14.98 -34.22
N LYS A 29 27.81 -15.69 -35.17
CA LYS A 29 26.82 -15.11 -36.09
C LYS A 29 25.59 -14.62 -35.33
N ALA A 30 25.10 -15.41 -34.38
CA ALA A 30 24.03 -14.97 -33.48
C ALA A 30 24.42 -13.70 -32.68
N SER A 31 25.72 -13.47 -32.40
CA SER A 31 26.23 -12.27 -31.70
C SER A 31 26.00 -11.00 -32.47
N GLN A 32 26.37 -11.01 -33.74
CA GLN A 32 26.17 -9.85 -34.59
C GLN A 32 24.69 -9.64 -34.90
N THR A 33 23.95 -10.72 -35.19
CA THR A 33 22.55 -10.61 -35.61
C THR A 33 21.63 -10.09 -34.50
N PHE A 34 21.81 -10.53 -33.26
CA PHE A 34 20.92 -10.19 -32.13
C PHE A 34 21.54 -9.21 -31.12
N ASN A 35 22.75 -8.72 -31.37
CA ASN A 35 23.49 -7.80 -30.51
C ASN A 35 23.61 -8.25 -29.04
N VAL A 36 23.64 -9.58 -28.80
CA VAL A 36 23.85 -10.17 -27.47
C VAL A 36 25.31 -10.63 -27.34
N PRO A 37 26.02 -10.29 -26.24
CA PRO A 37 27.39 -10.74 -26.01
C PRO A 37 27.53 -12.27 -26.04
N LYS A 38 28.66 -12.75 -26.58
CA LYS A 38 28.94 -14.19 -26.72
C LYS A 38 28.95 -14.94 -25.38
N THR A 39 29.49 -14.31 -24.34
CA THR A 39 29.60 -14.86 -22.98
C THR A 39 28.23 -15.15 -22.39
N THR A 40 27.33 -14.17 -22.45
CA THR A 40 25.96 -14.31 -21.94
C THR A 40 25.20 -15.47 -22.56
N ARG A 41 25.24 -15.64 -23.90
CA ARG A 41 24.53 -16.76 -24.54
C ARG A 41 25.16 -18.11 -24.26
N ARG A 42 26.50 -18.17 -24.20
CA ARG A 42 27.21 -19.40 -23.85
C ARG A 42 26.82 -19.85 -22.44
N ASP A 43 26.91 -18.94 -21.47
CA ASP A 43 26.51 -19.21 -20.08
C ASP A 43 25.03 -19.61 -19.97
N LYS A 44 24.16 -19.09 -20.85
CA LYS A 44 22.74 -19.41 -20.88
C LYS A 44 22.43 -20.76 -21.52
N ARG A 45 23.10 -21.10 -22.63
CA ARG A 45 23.04 -22.42 -23.27
C ARG A 45 23.54 -23.50 -22.32
N ASP A 46 24.63 -23.20 -21.60
CA ASP A 46 25.26 -24.12 -20.66
C ASP A 46 24.50 -24.17 -19.30
N GLY A 47 23.38 -23.46 -19.18
CA GLY A 47 22.51 -23.50 -18.00
C GLY A 47 23.14 -22.93 -16.72
N LYS A 48 24.27 -22.21 -16.83
CA LYS A 48 25.10 -21.79 -15.68
C LYS A 48 24.37 -20.85 -14.71
N TYR A 49 23.38 -20.10 -15.19
CA TYR A 49 22.57 -19.19 -14.38
C TYR A 49 21.08 -19.35 -14.69
N LYS A 50 20.24 -19.57 -13.67
CA LYS A 50 18.78 -19.54 -13.81
C LYS A 50 18.31 -18.14 -14.25
N ASN A 51 17.19 -18.07 -14.98
CA ASN A 51 16.56 -16.81 -15.42
C ASN A 51 15.90 -16.00 -14.28
N GLU A 52 16.13 -16.41 -13.04
CA GLU A 52 15.56 -15.76 -11.87
C GLU A 52 16.28 -14.45 -11.59
N LYS A 53 15.54 -13.48 -11.03
CA LYS A 53 16.13 -12.23 -10.57
C LYS A 53 17.16 -12.58 -9.49
N CYS A 54 18.43 -12.24 -9.73
CA CYS A 54 19.47 -12.33 -8.72
C CYS A 54 19.12 -11.36 -7.57
N GLY A 55 18.68 -11.90 -6.44
CA GLY A 55 18.33 -11.15 -5.25
C GLY A 55 17.95 -12.07 -4.11
N VAL A 56 18.11 -11.57 -2.87
CA VAL A 56 17.62 -12.28 -1.68
C VAL A 56 16.12 -12.50 -1.84
N GLN A 57 15.69 -13.75 -1.67
CA GLN A 57 14.27 -14.09 -1.74
C GLN A 57 13.50 -13.26 -0.71
N PRO A 58 12.28 -12.79 -1.04
CA PRO A 58 11.49 -12.06 -0.07
C PRO A 58 11.21 -12.94 1.16
N VAL A 59 11.14 -12.31 2.32
CA VAL A 59 10.90 -13.00 3.60
C VAL A 59 9.55 -13.74 3.61
N LEU A 60 8.57 -13.15 2.92
CA LEU A 60 7.25 -13.71 2.71
C LEU A 60 7.13 -14.29 1.30
N SER A 61 6.42 -15.39 1.18
CA SER A 61 6.03 -15.93 -0.13
C SER A 61 5.08 -14.96 -0.84
N ARG A 62 4.98 -15.06 -2.17
CA ARG A 62 4.04 -14.27 -2.95
C ARG A 62 2.59 -14.51 -2.53
N ASP A 63 2.26 -15.73 -2.12
CA ASP A 63 0.91 -16.07 -1.67
C ASP A 63 0.59 -15.42 -0.31
N GLU A 64 1.55 -15.42 0.61
CA GLU A 64 1.42 -14.75 1.92
C GLU A 64 1.25 -13.23 1.75
N GLU A 65 2.03 -12.62 0.85
CA GLU A 65 1.87 -11.20 0.52
C GLU A 65 0.50 -10.90 -0.08
N ARG A 66 -0.03 -11.77 -0.95
CA ARG A 66 -1.37 -11.60 -1.53
C ARG A 66 -2.46 -11.62 -0.45
N THR A 67 -2.40 -12.55 0.50
CA THR A 67 -3.37 -12.59 1.61
C THR A 67 -3.33 -11.32 2.46
N ILE A 68 -2.14 -10.74 2.69
CA ILE A 68 -2.01 -9.47 3.40
C ILE A 68 -2.64 -8.33 2.60
N VAL A 69 -2.45 -8.30 1.28
CA VAL A 69 -3.05 -7.29 0.40
C VAL A 69 -4.58 -7.39 0.43
N GLU A 70 -5.14 -8.60 0.28
CA GLU A 70 -6.57 -8.85 0.36
C GLU A 70 -7.16 -8.35 1.68
N TRP A 71 -6.48 -8.63 2.80
CA TRP A 71 -6.85 -8.13 4.12
C TRP A 71 -6.84 -6.59 4.20
N ILE A 72 -5.81 -5.92 3.66
CA ILE A 72 -5.75 -4.46 3.63
C ILE A 72 -6.90 -3.87 2.81
N VAL A 73 -7.18 -4.44 1.63
CA VAL A 73 -8.25 -3.99 0.75
C VAL A 73 -9.62 -4.19 1.41
N HIS A 74 -9.82 -5.32 2.08
CA HIS A 74 -11.04 -5.61 2.81
C HIS A 74 -11.29 -4.60 3.94
N LEU A 75 -10.28 -4.34 4.77
CA LEU A 75 -10.39 -3.34 5.84
C LEU A 75 -10.61 -1.92 5.30
N ALA A 76 -9.96 -1.57 4.19
CA ALA A 76 -10.21 -0.30 3.52
C ALA A 76 -11.64 -0.18 2.99
N ALA A 77 -12.24 -1.27 2.51
CA ALA A 77 -13.64 -1.31 2.07
C ALA A 77 -14.62 -1.13 3.25
N LEU A 78 -14.27 -1.64 4.44
CA LEU A 78 -15.02 -1.43 5.67
C LEU A 78 -14.84 -0.03 6.27
N GLY A 79 -13.98 0.81 5.69
CA GLY A 79 -13.72 2.17 6.17
C GLY A 79 -12.62 2.28 7.24
N PHE A 80 -11.91 1.18 7.53
CA PHE A 80 -10.81 1.14 8.49
C PHE A 80 -9.47 1.03 7.76
N PRO A 81 -8.83 2.14 7.37
CA PRO A 81 -7.54 2.09 6.68
C PRO A 81 -6.45 1.53 7.59
N VAL A 82 -5.66 0.57 7.09
CA VAL A 82 -4.54 -0.02 7.82
C VAL A 82 -3.37 0.96 7.86
N THR A 83 -2.90 1.27 9.08
CA THR A 83 -1.71 2.09 9.27
C THR A 83 -0.42 1.30 9.05
N LYS A 84 0.67 2.00 8.72
CA LYS A 84 2.00 1.37 8.57
C LYS A 84 2.40 0.58 9.80
N SER A 85 2.18 1.10 11.00
CA SER A 85 2.56 0.43 12.26
C SER A 85 1.78 -0.87 12.45
N GLN A 86 0.46 -0.85 12.22
CA GLN A 86 -0.39 -2.04 12.27
C GLN A 86 0.09 -3.10 11.27
N LEU A 87 0.38 -2.71 10.02
CA LEU A 87 0.89 -3.63 9.02
C LEU A 87 2.20 -4.31 9.46
N LEU A 88 3.15 -3.52 9.97
CA LEU A 88 4.44 -4.06 10.44
C LEU A 88 4.28 -5.02 11.62
N GLU A 89 3.36 -4.73 12.52
CA GLU A 89 3.04 -5.57 13.68
C GLU A 89 2.32 -6.87 13.26
N SER A 90 1.31 -6.78 12.39
CA SER A 90 0.63 -7.94 11.83
C SER A 90 1.60 -8.88 11.10
N VAL A 91 2.53 -8.32 10.33
CA VAL A 91 3.56 -9.11 9.63
C VAL A 91 4.55 -9.73 10.62
N SER A 92 4.96 -9.01 11.66
CA SER A 92 5.79 -9.57 12.73
C SER A 92 5.12 -10.77 13.40
N ASN A 93 3.83 -10.64 13.70
CA ASN A 93 3.03 -11.72 14.31
C ASN A 93 2.86 -12.90 13.36
N LEU A 94 2.60 -12.65 12.07
CA LEU A 94 2.50 -13.70 11.06
C LEU A 94 3.79 -14.52 10.97
N VAL A 95 4.95 -13.87 10.95
CA VAL A 95 6.26 -14.53 10.85
C VAL A 95 6.58 -15.35 12.09
N LYS A 96 6.23 -14.85 13.29
CA LYS A 96 6.33 -15.60 14.55
C LYS A 96 5.45 -16.84 14.53
N ASN A 97 4.20 -16.71 14.08
CA ASN A 97 3.25 -17.82 14.02
C ASN A 97 3.68 -18.91 13.03
N LEU A 98 4.28 -18.52 11.90
CA LEU A 98 4.79 -19.44 10.88
C LEU A 98 6.15 -20.08 11.25
N GLN A 99 6.72 -19.75 12.43
CA GLN A 99 8.02 -20.24 12.92
C GLN A 99 9.17 -20.15 11.90
N ARG A 100 9.14 -19.16 10.99
CA ARG A 100 10.21 -18.99 10.01
C ARG A 100 11.47 -18.46 10.69
N PRO A 101 12.67 -18.82 10.17
CA PRO A 101 13.91 -18.22 10.62
C PRO A 101 13.82 -16.72 10.39
N ASN A 102 13.74 -15.96 11.48
CA ASN A 102 13.45 -14.54 11.49
C ASN A 102 14.60 -13.75 10.82
N PRO A 103 14.42 -13.23 9.59
CA PRO A 103 15.45 -12.47 8.91
C PRO A 103 15.39 -10.98 9.28
N PHE A 104 14.44 -10.59 10.14
CA PHE A 104 14.29 -9.21 10.59
C PHE A 104 15.13 -8.94 11.82
N LYS A 105 15.92 -7.87 11.77
CA LYS A 105 16.61 -7.32 12.94
C LYS A 105 15.53 -6.97 13.99
N ASP A 106 15.66 -7.54 15.19
CA ASP A 106 14.74 -7.37 16.33
C ASP A 106 13.31 -7.94 16.12
N GLY A 107 13.10 -8.79 15.10
CA GLY A 107 11.81 -9.48 14.87
C GLY A 107 10.68 -8.60 14.36
N LYS A 108 10.98 -7.39 13.90
CA LYS A 108 10.03 -6.48 13.25
C LYS A 108 10.51 -6.10 11.86
N PRO A 109 9.64 -6.14 10.83
CA PRO A 109 10.02 -5.66 9.51
C PRO A 109 10.34 -4.16 9.57
N GLY A 110 11.46 -3.77 8.98
CA GLY A 110 11.91 -2.37 8.95
C GLY A 110 11.26 -1.55 7.84
N ASN A 111 11.58 -0.24 7.81
CA ASN A 111 11.12 0.69 6.78
C ASN A 111 11.44 0.24 5.35
N HIS A 112 12.62 -0.37 5.16
CA HIS A 112 13.04 -0.85 3.84
C HIS A 112 12.19 -2.02 3.34
N TRP A 113 11.74 -2.90 4.23
CA TRP A 113 10.80 -3.97 3.87
C TRP A 113 9.46 -3.38 3.44
N PHE A 114 8.94 -2.41 4.20
CA PHE A 114 7.68 -1.73 3.87
C PHE A 114 7.76 -1.04 2.52
N GLN A 115 8.84 -0.32 2.22
CA GLN A 115 9.00 0.33 0.92
C GLN A 115 8.99 -0.70 -0.23
N LYS A 116 9.73 -1.80 -0.09
CA LYS A 116 9.72 -2.88 -1.10
C LYS A 116 8.37 -3.59 -1.22
N PHE A 117 7.60 -3.69 -0.14
CA PHE A 117 6.24 -4.22 -0.19
C PHE A 117 5.34 -3.30 -1.02
N MET A 118 5.38 -2.00 -0.76
CA MET A 118 4.61 -1.01 -1.52
C MET A 118 5.03 -0.95 -3.01
N ASP A 119 6.34 -1.04 -3.30
CA ASP A 119 6.84 -1.04 -4.69
C ASP A 119 6.39 -2.27 -5.48
N ARG A 120 6.06 -3.38 -4.80
CA ARG A 120 5.57 -4.61 -5.43
C ARG A 120 4.06 -4.61 -5.64
N HIS A 121 3.33 -3.90 -4.79
CA HIS A 121 1.86 -3.87 -4.76
C HIS A 121 1.36 -2.44 -4.99
N PRO A 122 1.43 -1.92 -6.24
CA PRO A 122 1.01 -0.55 -6.56
C PRO A 122 -0.50 -0.32 -6.42
N GLU A 123 -1.29 -1.39 -6.29
CA GLU A 123 -2.71 -1.37 -5.97
C GLU A 123 -3.02 -0.78 -4.58
N ILE A 124 -2.07 -0.88 -3.64
CA ILE A 124 -2.17 -0.25 -2.33
C ILE A 124 -1.47 1.10 -2.41
N SER A 125 -2.24 2.19 -2.37
CA SER A 125 -1.68 3.54 -2.31
C SER A 125 -1.79 4.14 -0.91
N LYS A 126 -0.76 4.91 -0.51
CA LYS A 126 -0.79 5.69 0.73
C LYS A 126 -1.82 6.81 0.58
N ARG A 127 -3.03 6.60 1.11
CA ARG A 127 -3.99 7.68 1.28
C ARG A 127 -3.71 8.35 2.62
N VAL A 128 -3.33 9.62 2.57
CA VAL A 128 -3.33 10.46 3.77
C VAL A 128 -4.80 10.72 4.10
N SER A 129 -5.22 10.39 5.32
CA SER A 129 -6.52 10.79 5.84
C SER A 129 -6.64 12.30 5.72
N GLN A 130 -7.49 12.77 4.81
CA GLN A 130 -7.78 14.20 4.73
C GLN A 130 -8.51 14.58 6.01
N ASN A 131 -8.00 15.58 6.73
CA ASN A 131 -8.74 16.23 7.80
C ASN A 131 -10.11 16.63 7.24
N LEU A 132 -11.18 16.43 8.00
CA LEU A 132 -12.52 16.89 7.64
C LEU A 132 -12.47 18.42 7.46
N THR A 133 -12.27 18.88 6.23
CA THR A 133 -12.36 20.30 5.89
C THR A 133 -13.82 20.68 5.73
N THR A 134 -14.13 21.94 6.04
CA THR A 134 -15.45 22.60 5.93
C THR A 134 -16.12 22.42 4.56
N SER A 135 -15.38 22.02 3.54
CA SER A 135 -15.87 21.61 2.22
C SER A 135 -16.69 20.32 2.20
N ARG A 136 -16.65 19.47 3.24
CA ARG A 136 -17.59 18.34 3.40
C ARG A 136 -18.97 18.75 3.92
N SER A 137 -19.11 19.96 4.43
CA SER A 137 -20.40 20.52 4.87
C SER A 137 -21.35 20.79 3.71
N ALA A 138 -20.84 20.85 2.46
CA ALA A 138 -21.64 20.97 1.25
C ALA A 138 -22.20 19.60 0.83
N VAL A 139 -23.03 19.02 1.69
CA VAL A 139 -23.71 17.76 1.38
C VAL A 139 -24.82 18.05 0.37
N THR A 140 -24.77 17.41 -0.80
CA THR A 140 -25.83 17.49 -1.80
C THR A 140 -26.91 16.45 -1.52
N GLU A 141 -28.17 16.73 -1.86
CA GLU A 141 -29.28 15.79 -1.72
C GLU A 141 -28.98 14.45 -2.44
N LEU A 142 -28.33 14.52 -3.60
CA LEU A 142 -27.91 13.36 -4.37
C LEU A 142 -26.91 12.49 -3.59
N ALA A 143 -25.97 13.10 -2.86
CA ALA A 143 -25.00 12.36 -2.05
C ALA A 143 -25.69 11.61 -0.89
N ILE A 144 -26.67 12.24 -0.24
CA ILE A 144 -27.47 11.63 0.83
C ILE A 144 -28.25 10.44 0.29
N LYS A 145 -29.02 10.64 -0.80
CA LYS A 145 -29.80 9.57 -1.44
C LYS A 145 -28.94 8.40 -1.89
N ASN A 146 -27.77 8.68 -2.47
CA ASN A 146 -26.83 7.64 -2.88
C ASN A 146 -26.22 6.89 -1.69
N TRP A 147 -25.99 7.56 -0.56
CA TRP A 147 -25.52 6.90 0.66
C TRP A 147 -26.57 5.94 1.21
N PHE A 148 -27.83 6.38 1.37
CA PHE A 148 -28.91 5.52 1.85
C PHE A 148 -29.13 4.31 0.93
N ARG A 149 -29.07 4.51 -0.39
CA ARG A 149 -29.16 3.40 -1.35
C ARG A 149 -28.07 2.35 -1.15
N LYS A 150 -26.81 2.77 -0.98
CA LYS A 150 -25.69 1.86 -0.72
C LYS A 150 -25.86 1.09 0.58
N VAL A 151 -26.37 1.75 1.62
CA VAL A 151 -26.67 1.11 2.90
C VAL A 151 -27.76 0.06 2.70
N GLU A 152 -28.86 0.40 2.02
CA GLU A 152 -29.93 -0.56 1.73
C GLU A 152 -29.45 -1.77 0.90
N GLU A 153 -28.66 -1.54 -0.14
CA GLU A 153 -28.05 -2.59 -0.96
C GLU A 153 -27.18 -3.53 -0.11
N TYR A 154 -26.38 -2.99 0.82
CA TYR A 154 -25.57 -3.78 1.74
C TYR A 154 -26.43 -4.66 2.65
N PHE A 155 -27.47 -4.10 3.27
CA PHE A 155 -28.38 -4.86 4.16
C PHE A 155 -29.12 -5.97 3.39
N ARG A 156 -29.55 -5.69 2.15
CA ARG A 156 -30.14 -6.71 1.26
C ARG A 156 -29.14 -7.81 0.93
N SER A 157 -27.89 -7.46 0.61
CA SER A 157 -26.84 -8.43 0.28
C SER A 157 -26.49 -9.39 1.43
N GLN A 158 -26.57 -8.90 2.67
CA GLN A 158 -26.27 -9.68 3.88
C GLN A 158 -27.51 -10.35 4.48
N ASN A 159 -28.70 -10.12 3.90
CA ASN A 159 -29.99 -10.63 4.37
C ASN A 159 -30.32 -10.23 5.84
N ILE A 160 -30.04 -8.97 6.19
CA ILE A 160 -30.19 -8.41 7.56
C ILE A 160 -31.18 -7.23 7.63
N MET A 161 -32.20 -7.26 6.77
CA MET A 161 -33.20 -6.17 6.69
C MET A 161 -34.05 -6.05 7.96
N ASP A 162 -34.18 -7.13 8.73
CA ASP A 162 -34.90 -7.21 10.01
C ASP A 162 -34.37 -6.22 11.06
N ILE A 163 -33.08 -5.88 11.00
CA ILE A 163 -32.45 -4.92 11.93
C ILE A 163 -33.09 -3.53 11.80
N LEU A 164 -33.57 -3.14 10.62
CA LEU A 164 -34.19 -1.83 10.39
C LEU A 164 -35.64 -1.76 10.90
N GLU A 165 -36.28 -2.91 11.15
CA GLU A 165 -37.64 -2.98 11.71
C GLU A 165 -37.64 -2.72 13.22
N ASP A 166 -36.51 -3.00 13.90
CA ASP A 166 -36.34 -2.84 15.34
C ASP A 166 -35.52 -1.58 15.67
N GLY A 167 -36.23 -0.48 15.96
CA GLY A 167 -35.62 0.80 16.33
C GLY A 167 -34.75 0.75 17.59
N SER A 168 -34.88 -0.28 18.44
CA SER A 168 -34.04 -0.43 19.65
C SER A 168 -32.57 -0.72 19.34
N ARG A 169 -32.26 -1.13 18.10
CA ARG A 169 -30.91 -1.46 17.63
C ARG A 169 -30.17 -0.28 17.00
N VAL A 170 -30.83 0.88 16.90
CA VAL A 170 -30.25 2.09 16.31
C VAL A 170 -29.60 2.93 17.40
N PHE A 171 -28.27 2.89 17.45
CA PHE A 171 -27.48 3.70 18.39
C PHE A 171 -26.95 4.94 17.68
N ASN A 172 -27.26 6.11 18.22
CA ASN A 172 -26.61 7.35 17.80
C ASN A 172 -25.33 7.55 18.64
N CYS A 173 -24.18 7.62 17.99
CA CYS A 173 -22.90 7.85 18.62
C CYS A 173 -22.28 9.11 18.02
N ASP A 174 -21.95 10.09 18.84
CA ASP A 174 -21.22 11.29 18.44
C ASP A 174 -19.99 11.48 19.34
N GLU A 175 -18.91 12.01 18.76
CA GLU A 175 -17.65 12.22 19.47
C GLU A 175 -17.66 13.58 20.16
N SER A 176 -17.75 13.58 21.49
CA SER A 176 -17.50 14.79 22.29
C SER A 176 -16.03 14.87 22.68
N ALA A 177 -15.30 15.81 22.08
CA ALA A 177 -13.91 16.07 22.44
C ALA A 177 -13.83 16.74 23.82
N PHE A 178 -13.27 16.04 24.81
CA PHE A 178 -12.94 16.62 26.10
C PHE A 178 -11.48 17.08 26.10
N PHE A 179 -11.27 18.40 26.16
CA PHE A 179 -9.93 18.96 26.28
C PHE A 179 -9.51 18.94 27.76
N CYS A 180 -8.74 17.94 28.17
CA CYS A 180 -8.18 17.83 29.53
C CYS A 180 -7.06 18.85 29.85
N ILE A 181 -6.78 19.77 28.94
CA ILE A 181 -5.80 20.84 29.13
C ILE A 181 -6.58 22.14 29.23
N GLN A 182 -6.63 22.73 30.43
CA GLN A 182 -6.98 24.15 30.55
C GLN A 182 -5.97 24.91 29.70
N LYS A 183 -6.42 25.53 28.60
CA LYS A 183 -5.61 26.53 27.92
C LYS A 183 -5.16 27.50 29.01
N LYS A 184 -3.85 27.61 29.26
CA LYS A 184 -3.33 28.77 29.99
C LYS A 184 -3.84 29.96 29.19
N SER A 185 -4.78 30.71 29.75
CA SER A 185 -5.17 32.00 29.21
C SER A 185 -3.87 32.78 29.07
N LYS A 186 -3.47 33.09 27.84
CA LYS A 186 -2.57 34.22 27.65
C LYS A 186 -3.40 35.41 28.14
N PHE A 187 -3.08 35.90 29.33
CA PHE A 187 -3.49 37.22 29.77
C PHE A 187 -2.87 38.18 28.77
N SER A 188 -3.64 38.61 27.78
CA SER A 188 -3.39 39.88 27.11
C SER A 188 -3.91 40.93 28.08
N LEU A 189 -3.00 41.72 28.65
CA LEU A 189 -3.37 43.00 29.23
C LEU A 189 -3.85 43.86 28.07
N GLU A 190 -5.16 43.88 27.82
CA GLU A 190 -5.78 44.98 27.09
C GLU A 190 -5.87 46.13 28.08
N GLU A 191 -5.04 47.16 27.85
CA GLU A 191 -5.22 48.45 28.48
C GLU A 191 -6.63 48.96 28.13
N GLU A 192 -7.40 49.28 29.18
CA GLU A 192 -8.75 49.83 29.11
C GLU A 192 -8.81 51.04 28.16
N PRO A 193 -9.87 51.17 27.33
CA PRO A 193 -10.02 52.28 26.43
C PRO A 193 -10.34 53.57 27.21
N SER A 194 -9.58 54.61 26.91
CA SER A 194 -9.87 55.99 27.30
C SER A 194 -11.31 56.39 26.99
N LEU A 195 -12.07 56.78 28.02
CA LEU A 195 -13.27 57.61 27.87
C LEU A 195 -13.09 58.88 28.71
N PHE A 196 -12.81 59.98 28.02
CA PHE A 196 -12.96 61.34 28.53
C PHE A 196 -14.43 61.62 28.86
N ILE A 197 -14.72 62.28 29.99
CA ILE A 197 -15.66 63.41 30.07
C ILE A 197 -15.14 64.45 31.08
N THR A 198 -15.18 65.70 30.63
CA THR A 198 -14.82 66.98 31.26
C THR A 198 -15.81 67.41 32.35
N GLY A 199 -15.30 68.10 33.37
CA GLY A 199 -16.04 68.82 34.41
C GLY A 199 -15.10 69.31 35.50
#